data_AF-A0A1I0L2I5-F1
#
_entry.id   AF-A0A1I0L2I5-F1
#
_cell.length_a   1.000
_cell.length_b   1.000
_cell.length_c   1.000
_cell.angle_alpha   90.00
_cell.angle_beta   90.00
_cell.angle_gamma   90.00
#
_symmetry.space_group_name_H-M   'P 1'
#
loop_
_entity.id
_entity.type
_entity.pdbx_description
1 polymer ?
#
loop_
_entity_poly.entity_id
_entity_poly.type
_entity_poly.pdbx_seq_one_letter_code
_entity_poly.pdbx_strand_id
1 'polypeptide(L)'
;MRQCAKGPTPSKSAPLLFPALNPSAKLRWRTMGTDWAPAAVSDVAREDLGKLTRLARAHTRLAYALGRTHRTAAPDETNPPEEEIDHDTALARWRDVDQRLRSLLVVDLDNPHRVFVIGINPIFPPEWRNAAWATLLPDELAEWSVRWRHWHAETTAGGFRHYHDRLRTWETSRLLAEAQADLLATARATEDRTNAWTRKPAFIEARRHVLALPPPPVVPAPGPPPRAAGDDRATPGQQERQEAVTRHRVPLDQAALEFSRTVPSAFKRSLPSLPILEVEEFFDWLDPVVRAGQGLYLWI
;
A
#
# COMPACT_ATOMS: atom_id res chain seq x y z
N MET A 1 -29.50 61.96 -3.28
CA MET A 1 -29.75 60.68 -2.56
C MET A 1 -29.08 59.57 -3.35
N ARG A 2 -27.94 59.06 -2.91
CA ARG A 2 -27.18 57.98 -3.58
C ARG A 2 -27.34 56.69 -2.76
N GLN A 3 -27.80 55.62 -3.41
CA GLN A 3 -27.90 54.27 -2.86
C GLN A 3 -26.54 53.58 -2.98
N CYS A 4 -26.01 53.10 -1.85
CA CYS A 4 -24.86 52.19 -1.81
C CYS A 4 -25.34 50.74 -1.78
N ALA A 5 -24.92 49.96 -2.77
CA ALA A 5 -25.14 48.52 -2.82
C ALA A 5 -24.24 47.79 -1.79
N LYS A 6 -24.83 46.92 -0.98
CA LYS A 6 -24.13 46.00 -0.08
C LYS A 6 -23.62 44.80 -0.88
N GLY A 7 -22.30 44.60 -0.90
CA GLY A 7 -21.67 43.38 -1.46
C GLY A 7 -21.86 42.16 -0.56
N PRO A 8 -21.75 40.94 -1.10
CA PRO A 8 -21.97 39.70 -0.35
C PRO A 8 -20.76 39.37 0.54
N THR A 9 -21.06 38.93 1.76
CA THR A 9 -20.12 38.40 2.75
C THR A 9 -19.46 37.09 2.30
N PRO A 10 -18.18 36.85 2.61
CA PRO A 10 -17.49 35.60 2.27
C PRO A 10 -18.01 34.44 3.12
N SER A 11 -18.27 33.32 2.44
CA SER A 11 -18.66 32.03 3.02
C SER A 11 -17.50 31.47 3.86
N LYS A 12 -17.78 31.17 5.14
CA LYS A 12 -16.86 30.43 6.02
C LYS A 12 -16.87 28.96 5.59
N SER A 13 -15.81 28.51 4.93
CA SER A 13 -15.54 27.10 4.71
C SER A 13 -15.33 26.39 6.06
N ALA A 14 -16.11 25.35 6.31
CA ALA A 14 -16.00 24.53 7.51
C ALA A 14 -14.72 23.66 7.47
N PRO A 15 -14.02 23.46 8.60
CA PRO A 15 -12.89 22.53 8.66
C PRO A 15 -13.38 21.08 8.57
N LEU A 16 -12.72 20.28 7.72
CA LEU A 16 -12.90 18.84 7.65
C LEU A 16 -12.42 18.22 8.97
N LEU A 17 -13.35 17.94 9.88
CA LEU A 17 -13.11 17.17 11.10
C LEU A 17 -12.98 15.69 10.73
N PHE A 18 -11.76 15.16 10.77
CA PHE A 18 -11.47 13.74 10.60
C PHE A 18 -11.67 13.01 11.93
N PRO A 19 -12.42 11.88 11.98
CA PRO A 19 -12.54 11.09 13.19
C PRO A 19 -11.22 10.36 13.49
N ALA A 20 -10.88 10.30 14.78
CA ALA A 20 -9.68 9.64 15.30
C ALA A 20 -9.61 8.16 14.86
N LEU A 21 -8.43 7.76 14.38
CA LEU A 21 -8.10 6.41 13.91
C LEU A 21 -8.24 5.35 15.01
N ASN A 22 -8.79 4.18 14.66
CA ASN A 22 -8.96 3.03 15.53
C ASN A 22 -7.60 2.34 15.83
N PRO A 23 -7.20 2.16 17.10
CA PRO A 23 -5.93 1.52 17.47
C PRO A 23 -5.82 0.04 17.09
N SER A 24 -6.91 -0.64 16.72
CA SER A 24 -6.88 -2.07 16.32
C SER A 24 -6.34 -2.31 14.90
N ALA A 25 -6.30 -1.28 14.05
CA ALA A 25 -5.60 -1.34 12.77
C ALA A 25 -4.07 -1.40 12.93
N LYS A 26 -3.54 -1.06 14.12
CA LYS A 26 -2.09 -1.12 14.41
C LYS A 26 -1.55 -2.55 14.53
N LEU A 27 -2.40 -3.58 14.64
CA LEU A 27 -1.94 -4.93 14.97
C LEU A 27 -1.60 -5.83 13.78
N ARG A 28 -2.01 -5.50 12.54
CA ARG A 28 -1.63 -6.27 11.34
C ARG A 28 -0.37 -5.77 10.62
N TRP A 29 0.14 -4.58 10.98
CA TRP A 29 1.34 -3.99 10.37
C TRP A 29 2.60 -4.14 11.23
N ARG A 30 2.53 -4.90 12.34
CA ARG A 30 3.69 -5.29 13.17
C ARG A 30 4.45 -6.51 12.61
N THR A 31 4.25 -6.81 11.33
CA THR A 31 5.06 -7.75 10.55
C THR A 31 6.45 -7.16 10.33
N MET A 32 7.48 -8.01 10.43
CA MET A 32 8.92 -7.71 10.26
C MET A 32 9.20 -6.38 9.56
N GLY A 33 9.85 -5.47 10.30
CA GLY A 33 10.06 -4.10 9.88
C GLY A 33 10.99 -4.03 8.68
N THR A 34 10.45 -3.97 7.48
CA THR A 34 11.25 -3.72 6.28
C THR A 34 11.63 -2.26 6.23
N ASP A 35 12.93 -2.02 6.26
CA ASP A 35 13.54 -0.70 6.30
C ASP A 35 14.46 -0.50 5.09
N TRP A 36 14.66 0.75 4.73
CA TRP A 36 15.79 1.16 3.92
C TRP A 36 16.92 1.62 4.81
N ALA A 37 18.12 1.17 4.50
CA ALA A 37 19.36 1.67 5.08
C ALA A 37 20.17 2.39 3.99
N PRO A 38 20.72 3.59 4.23
CA PRO A 38 21.62 4.24 3.29
C PRO A 38 22.80 3.33 2.97
N ALA A 39 23.18 3.25 1.70
CA ALA A 39 24.24 2.34 1.26
C ALA A 39 25.13 3.01 0.22
N ALA A 40 26.42 3.16 0.54
CA ALA A 40 27.42 3.58 -0.43
C ALA A 40 27.95 2.36 -1.20
N VAL A 41 28.18 2.52 -2.50
CA VAL A 41 28.82 1.50 -3.32
C VAL A 41 30.33 1.49 -3.03
N SER A 42 30.86 0.34 -2.63
CA SER A 42 32.31 0.18 -2.39
C SER A 42 33.11 0.35 -3.67
N ASP A 43 34.40 0.70 -3.56
CA ASP A 43 35.29 0.86 -4.72
C ASP A 43 35.34 -0.41 -5.59
N VAL A 44 35.42 -1.58 -4.95
CA VAL A 44 35.41 -2.89 -5.62
C VAL A 44 34.13 -3.11 -6.43
N ALA A 45 32.99 -2.67 -5.91
CA ALA A 45 31.71 -2.82 -6.59
C ALA A 45 31.54 -1.88 -7.79
N ARG A 46 32.27 -0.75 -7.82
CA ARG A 46 32.25 0.19 -8.96
C ARG A 46 32.88 -0.40 -10.22
N GLU A 47 33.74 -1.41 -10.09
CA GLU A 47 34.37 -2.10 -11.21
C GLU A 47 33.38 -2.98 -12.00
N ASP A 48 32.29 -3.45 -11.37
CA ASP A 48 31.24 -4.27 -12.01
C ASP A 48 29.83 -3.91 -11.49
N LEU A 49 29.36 -2.72 -11.89
CA LEU A 49 28.00 -2.26 -11.59
C LEU A 49 26.92 -3.22 -12.14
N GLY A 50 27.21 -3.92 -13.24
CA GLY A 50 26.29 -4.90 -13.81
C GLY A 50 25.99 -6.06 -12.85
N LYS A 51 27.02 -6.57 -12.16
CA LYS A 51 26.87 -7.58 -11.11
C LYS A 51 26.11 -7.05 -9.91
N LEU A 52 26.39 -5.82 -9.47
CA LEU A 52 25.67 -5.20 -8.36
C LEU A 52 24.17 -5.08 -8.65
N THR A 53 23.80 -4.61 -9.85
CA THR A 53 22.41 -4.52 -10.29
C THR A 53 21.72 -5.89 -10.33
N ARG A 54 22.41 -6.93 -10.83
CA ARG A 54 21.86 -8.30 -10.82
C ARG A 54 21.62 -8.81 -9.40
N LEU A 55 22.53 -8.55 -8.47
CA LEU A 55 22.39 -8.93 -7.06
C LEU A 55 21.24 -8.19 -6.39
N ALA A 56 21.11 -6.87 -6.56
CA ALA A 56 20.01 -6.08 -5.99
C ALA A 56 18.63 -6.55 -6.48
N ARG A 57 18.52 -6.89 -7.78
CA ARG A 57 17.29 -7.45 -8.37
C ARG A 57 17.00 -8.86 -7.85
N ALA A 58 18.01 -9.72 -7.74
CA ALA A 58 17.87 -11.06 -7.16
C ALA A 58 17.44 -11.00 -5.69
N HIS A 59 18.05 -10.08 -4.91
CA HIS A 59 17.71 -9.84 -3.52
C HIS A 59 16.23 -9.49 -3.35
N THR A 60 15.75 -8.51 -4.13
CA THR A 60 14.35 -8.06 -4.14
C THR A 60 13.39 -9.17 -4.54
N ARG A 61 13.72 -9.95 -5.58
CA ARG A 61 12.89 -11.06 -6.06
C ARG A 61 12.75 -12.17 -5.02
N LEU A 62 13.86 -12.59 -4.42
CA LEU A 62 13.86 -13.66 -3.42
C LEU A 62 13.17 -13.21 -2.12
N ALA A 63 13.36 -11.96 -1.72
CA ALA A 63 12.64 -11.38 -0.58
C ALA A 63 11.12 -11.43 -0.77
N TYR A 64 10.64 -11.13 -1.99
CA TYR A 64 9.22 -11.24 -2.34
C TYR A 64 8.74 -12.70 -2.34
N ALA A 65 9.48 -13.62 -2.96
CA ALA A 65 9.13 -15.04 -3.00
C ALA A 65 9.04 -15.66 -1.59
N LEU A 66 9.86 -15.19 -0.65
CA LEU A 66 9.83 -15.58 0.75
C LEU A 66 8.70 -14.91 1.57
N GLY A 67 7.88 -14.07 0.95
CA GLY A 67 6.81 -13.32 1.62
C GLY A 67 7.32 -12.26 2.60
N ARG A 68 8.57 -11.80 2.45
CA ARG A 68 9.20 -10.83 3.34
C ARG A 68 9.00 -9.37 2.91
N THR A 69 8.54 -9.14 1.68
CA THR A 69 8.20 -7.81 1.16
C THR A 69 6.81 -7.84 0.53
N HIS A 70 6.19 -6.67 0.41
CA HIS A 70 4.90 -6.55 -0.27
C HIS A 70 5.11 -6.22 -1.75
N ARG A 71 4.41 -6.91 -2.66
CA ARG A 71 4.12 -6.37 -4.00
C ARG A 71 2.62 -6.26 -4.17
N THR A 72 2.19 -5.09 -4.62
CA THR A 72 0.79 -4.77 -4.90
C THR A 72 0.34 -5.22 -6.29
N ALA A 73 1.28 -5.55 -7.20
CA ALA A 73 1.03 -6.07 -8.54
C ALA A 73 1.78 -7.40 -8.78
N ALA A 74 1.22 -8.23 -9.65
CA ALA A 74 1.86 -9.46 -10.11
C ALA A 74 3.23 -9.13 -10.75
N PRO A 75 4.25 -9.98 -10.59
CA PRO A 75 5.52 -9.81 -11.28
C PRO A 75 5.27 -9.75 -12.80
N ASP A 76 5.97 -8.84 -13.47
CA ASP A 76 5.94 -8.71 -14.92
C ASP A 76 6.26 -10.06 -15.59
N GLU A 77 5.50 -10.43 -16.62
CA GLU A 77 5.54 -11.73 -17.34
C GLU A 77 6.92 -12.07 -17.97
N THR A 78 7.86 -11.11 -17.93
CA THR A 78 9.19 -11.23 -18.52
C THR A 78 10.21 -11.98 -17.66
N ASN A 79 9.84 -12.40 -16.44
CA ASN A 79 10.62 -13.38 -15.70
C ASN A 79 9.77 -14.65 -15.55
N PRO A 80 10.26 -15.81 -16.01
CA PRO A 80 9.51 -17.05 -15.85
C PRO A 80 9.18 -17.25 -14.36
N PRO A 81 8.03 -17.85 -14.03
CA PRO A 81 7.87 -18.40 -12.70
C PRO A 81 9.03 -19.37 -12.53
N GLU A 82 9.98 -19.04 -11.65
CA GLU A 82 10.93 -20.03 -11.20
C GLU A 82 10.08 -21.19 -10.70
N GLU A 83 10.25 -22.37 -11.33
CA GLU A 83 9.79 -23.67 -10.83
C GLU A 83 9.75 -23.62 -9.32
N GLU A 84 8.62 -23.97 -8.69
CA GLU A 84 8.39 -23.90 -7.23
C GLU A 84 9.68 -24.15 -6.44
N ILE A 85 10.47 -23.09 -6.21
CA ILE A 85 11.70 -23.21 -5.45
C ILE A 85 11.18 -23.43 -4.04
N ASP A 86 11.48 -24.59 -3.48
CA ASP A 86 11.09 -24.87 -2.10
C ASP A 86 11.63 -23.76 -1.19
N HIS A 87 10.89 -23.50 -0.11
CA HIS A 87 11.14 -22.36 0.76
C HIS A 87 12.59 -22.32 1.28
N ASP A 88 13.18 -23.49 1.58
CA ASP A 88 14.52 -23.59 2.14
C ASP A 88 15.58 -23.24 1.10
N THR A 89 15.42 -23.71 -0.14
CA THR A 89 16.29 -23.33 -1.27
C THR A 89 16.20 -21.83 -1.56
N ALA A 90 14.99 -21.24 -1.54
CA ALA A 90 14.82 -19.80 -1.73
C ALA A 90 15.50 -18.99 -0.62
N LEU A 91 15.38 -19.44 0.63
CA LEU A 91 16.00 -18.80 1.79
C LEU A 91 17.53 -18.88 1.76
N ALA A 92 18.09 -20.04 1.39
CA ALA A 92 19.53 -20.22 1.25
C ALA A 92 20.10 -19.31 0.16
N ARG A 93 19.44 -19.24 -1.01
CA ARG A 93 19.82 -18.31 -2.09
C ARG A 93 19.71 -16.86 -1.65
N TRP A 94 18.65 -16.49 -0.94
CA TRP A 94 18.48 -15.11 -0.47
C TRP A 94 19.61 -14.71 0.46
N ARG A 95 20.01 -15.56 1.41
CA ARG A 95 21.13 -15.30 2.33
C ARG A 95 22.46 -15.14 1.61
N ASP A 96 22.76 -15.97 0.61
CA ASP A 96 23.98 -15.83 -0.20
C ASP A 96 23.98 -14.50 -0.99
N VAL A 97 22.86 -14.16 -1.63
CA VAL A 97 22.72 -12.89 -2.35
C VAL A 97 22.84 -11.69 -1.40
N ASP A 98 22.19 -11.75 -0.24
CA ASP A 98 22.26 -10.72 0.79
C ASP A 98 23.71 -10.49 1.26
N GLN A 99 24.40 -11.57 1.64
CA GLN A 99 25.78 -11.51 2.10
C GLN A 99 26.70 -10.90 1.04
N ARG A 100 26.54 -11.31 -0.23
CA ARG A 100 27.32 -10.75 -1.34
C ARG A 100 27.02 -9.28 -1.54
N LEU A 101 25.75 -8.88 -1.49
CA LEU A 101 25.34 -7.49 -1.66
C LEU A 101 25.93 -6.62 -0.55
N ARG A 102 25.85 -7.07 0.71
CA ARG A 102 26.46 -6.39 1.87
C ARG A 102 27.98 -6.34 1.83
N SER A 103 28.64 -7.29 1.16
CA SER A 103 30.11 -7.22 0.95
C SER A 103 30.53 -6.16 -0.09
N LEU A 104 29.59 -5.74 -0.94
CA LEU A 104 29.81 -4.76 -2.01
C LEU A 104 29.30 -3.36 -1.64
N LEU A 105 28.58 -3.24 -0.52
CA LEU A 105 27.98 -2.00 -0.04
C LEU A 105 28.52 -1.65 1.35
N VAL A 106 28.75 -0.36 1.58
CA VAL A 106 28.94 0.17 2.93
C VAL A 106 27.56 0.64 3.41
N VAL A 107 26.89 -0.21 4.19
CA VAL A 107 25.51 0.00 4.66
C VAL A 107 25.52 0.68 6.02
N ASP A 108 24.80 1.80 6.14
CA ASP A 108 24.56 2.51 7.39
C ASP A 108 23.27 1.99 8.04
N LEU A 109 23.42 1.10 9.02
CA LEU A 109 22.29 0.52 9.77
C LEU A 109 21.87 1.38 10.97
N ASP A 110 22.59 2.45 11.28
CA ASP A 110 22.26 3.34 12.41
C ASP A 110 21.20 4.38 12.02
N ASN A 111 20.97 4.58 10.71
CA ASN A 111 19.99 5.52 10.19
C ASN A 111 18.95 4.89 9.22
N PRO A 112 18.22 3.84 9.63
CA PRO A 112 17.22 3.20 8.79
C PRO A 112 15.93 4.02 8.70
N HIS A 113 15.19 3.86 7.60
CA HIS A 113 13.87 4.45 7.42
C HIS A 113 12.86 3.43 6.91
N ARG A 114 11.63 3.48 7.41
CA ARG A 114 10.55 2.55 7.03
C ARG A 114 10.25 2.66 5.55
N VAL A 115 10.28 1.54 4.82
CA VAL A 115 9.86 1.47 3.40
C VAL A 115 8.39 1.84 3.23
N PHE A 116 7.59 1.61 4.28
CA PHE A 116 6.15 1.77 4.30
C PHE A 116 5.69 3.19 3.88
N VAL A 117 6.51 4.21 4.16
CA VAL A 117 6.19 5.61 3.81
C VAL A 117 5.89 5.82 2.33
N ILE A 118 6.54 5.03 1.46
CA ILE A 118 6.19 4.91 0.05
C ILE A 118 5.41 3.61 -0.17
N GLY A 119 5.99 2.46 0.22
CA GLY A 119 5.57 1.12 -0.21
C GLY A 119 4.14 0.69 0.13
N ILE A 120 3.48 1.33 1.10
CA ILE A 120 2.05 1.11 1.40
C ILE A 120 1.19 2.37 1.29
N ASN A 121 1.80 3.52 1.01
CA ASN A 121 1.10 4.79 1.07
C ASN A 121 0.23 5.00 -0.18
N PRO A 122 -1.11 4.99 -0.04
CA PRO A 122 -2.04 4.96 -1.16
C PRO A 122 -2.07 6.26 -1.96
N ILE A 123 -1.32 7.28 -1.56
CA ILE A 123 -1.10 8.49 -2.37
C ILE A 123 -0.20 8.21 -3.58
N PHE A 124 0.63 7.17 -3.52
CA PHE A 124 1.57 6.82 -4.59
C PHE A 124 1.01 5.77 -5.56
N PRO A 125 1.33 5.88 -6.86
CA PRO A 125 0.99 4.86 -7.86
C PRO A 125 1.42 3.44 -7.44
N PRO A 126 0.63 2.40 -7.75
CA PRO A 126 0.93 1.02 -7.38
C PRO A 126 2.31 0.54 -7.82
N GLU A 127 2.73 0.88 -9.04
CA GLU A 127 4.04 0.54 -9.59
C GLU A 127 5.19 1.17 -8.79
N TRP A 128 5.00 2.38 -8.26
CA TRP A 128 6.02 3.10 -7.49
C TRP A 128 6.11 2.55 -6.07
N ARG A 129 4.97 2.16 -5.51
CA ARG A 129 4.94 1.40 -4.25
C ARG A 129 5.66 0.09 -4.39
N ASN A 130 5.51 -0.63 -5.49
CA ASN A 130 6.25 -1.87 -5.75
C ASN A 130 7.74 -1.64 -5.90
N ALA A 131 8.14 -0.56 -6.58
CA ALA A 131 9.54 -0.18 -6.70
C ALA A 131 10.17 0.17 -5.34
N ALA A 132 9.38 0.66 -4.38
CA ALA A 132 9.88 0.95 -3.05
C ALA A 132 10.33 -0.31 -2.28
N TRP A 133 9.76 -1.48 -2.59
CA TRP A 133 10.12 -2.76 -1.97
C TRP A 133 11.37 -3.40 -2.59
N ALA A 134 12.38 -2.58 -2.89
CA ALA A 134 13.61 -3.00 -3.54
C ALA A 134 14.83 -2.32 -2.91
N THR A 135 16.00 -2.93 -3.12
CA THR A 135 17.28 -2.22 -3.00
C THR A 135 17.41 -1.29 -4.20
N LEU A 136 17.59 0.00 -3.96
CA LEU A 136 17.74 1.03 -4.99
C LEU A 136 19.21 1.47 -5.06
N LEU A 137 19.87 1.28 -6.19
CA LEU A 137 21.24 1.76 -6.38
C LEU A 137 21.26 3.30 -6.54
N PRO A 138 22.43 3.98 -6.39
CA PRO A 138 22.48 5.44 -6.38
C PRO A 138 21.76 6.12 -7.56
N ASP A 139 22.00 5.69 -8.80
CA ASP A 139 21.36 6.27 -9.98
C ASP A 139 19.85 6.03 -9.99
N GLU A 140 19.41 4.81 -9.62
CA GLU A 140 17.99 4.47 -9.52
C GLU A 140 17.30 5.28 -8.43
N LEU A 141 17.96 5.48 -7.28
CA LEU A 141 17.44 6.28 -6.17
C LEU A 141 17.32 7.75 -6.56
N ALA A 142 18.29 8.30 -7.26
CA ALA A 142 18.25 9.68 -7.73
C ALA A 142 17.03 9.91 -8.64
N GLU A 143 16.78 8.99 -9.58
CA GLU A 143 15.59 9.04 -10.44
C GLU A 143 14.28 8.93 -9.64
N TRP A 144 14.21 7.97 -8.71
CA TRP A 144 13.02 7.76 -7.89
C TRP A 144 12.74 8.95 -6.97
N SER A 145 13.77 9.52 -6.35
CA SER A 145 13.66 10.71 -5.50
C SER A 145 13.02 11.88 -6.25
N VAL A 146 13.48 12.15 -7.49
CA VAL A 146 12.88 13.20 -8.33
C VAL A 146 11.41 12.90 -8.63
N ARG A 147 11.07 11.67 -9.02
CA ARG A 147 9.69 11.27 -9.32
C ARG A 147 8.78 11.39 -8.11
N TRP A 148 9.21 10.88 -6.96
CA TRP A 148 8.43 10.91 -5.72
C TRP A 148 8.21 12.35 -5.23
N ARG A 149 9.25 13.19 -5.23
CA ARG A 149 9.14 14.59 -4.83
C ARG A 149 8.22 15.38 -5.75
N HIS A 150 8.38 15.22 -7.06
CA HIS A 150 7.52 15.91 -8.04
C HIS A 150 6.06 15.50 -7.85
N TRP A 151 5.79 14.20 -7.75
CA TRP A 151 4.44 13.69 -7.51
C TRP A 151 3.82 14.22 -6.22
N HIS A 152 4.59 14.21 -5.14
CA HIS A 152 4.15 14.73 -3.85
C HIS A 152 3.81 16.23 -3.95
N ALA A 153 4.70 17.03 -4.55
CA ALA A 153 4.48 18.46 -4.73
C ALA A 153 3.23 18.78 -5.56
N GLU A 154 3.06 18.11 -6.72
CA GLU A 154 1.87 18.28 -7.56
C GLU A 154 0.59 17.86 -6.82
N THR A 155 0.65 16.75 -6.08
CA THR A 155 -0.50 16.26 -5.30
C THR A 155 -0.89 17.24 -4.19
N THR A 156 0.08 17.75 -3.43
CA THR A 156 -0.15 18.74 -2.38
C THR A 156 -0.66 20.07 -2.94
N ALA A 157 -0.28 20.42 -4.18
CA ALA A 157 -0.82 21.56 -4.91
C ALA A 157 -2.24 21.33 -5.48
N GLY A 158 -2.83 20.14 -5.30
CA GLY A 158 -4.16 19.80 -5.82
C GLY A 158 -4.16 19.30 -7.27
N GLY A 159 -3.00 19.02 -7.84
CA GLY A 159 -2.83 18.36 -9.12
C GLY A 159 -3.27 16.89 -9.09
N PHE A 160 -3.38 16.28 -10.27
CA PHE A 160 -3.68 14.85 -10.46
C PHE A 160 -5.00 14.35 -9.83
N ARG A 161 -5.95 15.25 -9.56
CA ARG A 161 -7.22 14.93 -8.88
C ARG A 161 -7.93 13.72 -9.47
N HIS A 162 -8.07 13.64 -10.79
CA HIS A 162 -8.78 12.53 -11.43
C HIS A 162 -8.01 11.22 -11.30
N TYR A 163 -6.69 11.23 -11.39
CA TYR A 163 -5.86 10.06 -11.09
C TYR A 163 -6.01 9.62 -9.63
N HIS A 164 -5.94 10.55 -8.67
CA HIS A 164 -6.13 10.26 -7.25
C HIS A 164 -7.49 9.63 -6.96
N ASP A 165 -8.55 10.13 -7.58
CA ASP A 165 -9.89 9.55 -7.46
C ASP A 165 -9.94 8.11 -8.01
N ARG A 166 -9.27 7.83 -9.14
CA ARG A 166 -9.15 6.45 -9.67
C ARG A 166 -8.36 5.56 -8.73
N LEU A 167 -7.20 6.03 -8.26
CA LEU A 167 -6.32 5.30 -7.35
C LEU A 167 -7.07 4.95 -6.05
N ARG A 168 -7.73 5.92 -5.44
CA ARG A 168 -8.54 5.73 -4.23
C ARG A 168 -9.71 4.77 -4.45
N THR A 169 -10.40 4.88 -5.59
CA THR A 169 -11.53 3.99 -5.92
C THR A 169 -11.07 2.55 -6.09
N TRP A 170 -9.94 2.34 -6.77
CA TRP A 170 -9.31 1.03 -6.95
C TRP A 170 -8.79 0.43 -5.63
N GLU A 171 -8.10 1.22 -4.82
CA GLU A 171 -7.63 0.79 -3.49
C GLU A 171 -8.80 0.41 -2.57
N THR A 172 -9.84 1.24 -2.55
CA THR A 172 -11.01 0.99 -1.71
C THR A 172 -11.74 -0.28 -2.17
N SER A 173 -11.88 -0.51 -3.48
CA SER A 173 -12.54 -1.73 -3.96
C SER A 173 -11.77 -2.99 -3.58
N ARG A 174 -10.43 -2.97 -3.66
CA ARG A 174 -9.57 -4.08 -3.21
C ARG A 174 -9.73 -4.36 -1.72
N LEU A 175 -9.67 -3.32 -0.89
CA LEU A 175 -9.86 -3.45 0.55
C LEU A 175 -11.25 -4.00 0.92
N LEU A 176 -12.30 -3.56 0.23
CA LEU A 176 -13.66 -4.10 0.44
C LEU A 176 -13.74 -5.56 0.02
N ALA A 177 -13.12 -5.94 -1.09
CA ALA A 177 -13.09 -7.33 -1.56
C ALA A 177 -12.34 -8.25 -0.58
N GLU A 178 -11.17 -7.84 -0.10
CA GLU A 178 -10.39 -8.57 0.89
C GLU A 178 -11.14 -8.71 2.22
N ALA A 179 -11.76 -7.64 2.70
CA ALA A 179 -12.53 -7.66 3.94
C ALA A 179 -13.80 -8.53 3.83
N GLN A 180 -14.48 -8.49 2.69
CA GLN A 180 -15.63 -9.36 2.43
C GLN A 180 -15.19 -10.82 2.32
N ALA A 181 -14.05 -11.12 1.69
CA ALA A 181 -13.52 -12.48 1.61
C ALA A 181 -13.17 -13.05 3.00
N ASP A 182 -12.51 -12.28 3.87
CA ASP A 182 -12.21 -12.68 5.25
C ASP A 182 -13.51 -12.89 6.07
N LEU A 183 -14.49 -11.99 5.90
CA LEU A 183 -15.79 -12.11 6.56
C LEU A 183 -16.56 -13.36 6.11
N LEU A 184 -16.60 -13.63 4.80
CA LEU A 184 -17.21 -14.83 4.22
C LEU A 184 -16.50 -16.10 4.67
N ALA A 185 -15.17 -16.14 4.66
CA ALA A 185 -14.39 -17.28 5.14
C ALA A 185 -14.66 -17.54 6.62
N THR A 186 -14.72 -16.48 7.44
CA THR A 186 -15.04 -16.57 8.86
C THR A 186 -16.47 -17.07 9.08
N ALA A 187 -17.45 -16.59 8.31
CA ALA A 187 -18.83 -17.06 8.38
C ALA A 187 -18.93 -18.55 7.99
N ARG A 188 -18.30 -18.98 6.90
CA ARG A 188 -18.27 -20.39 6.47
C ARG A 188 -17.61 -21.30 7.49
N ALA A 189 -16.51 -20.87 8.11
CA ALA A 189 -15.82 -21.63 9.16
C ALA A 189 -16.66 -21.86 10.44
N THR A 190 -17.86 -21.28 10.52
CA THR A 190 -18.81 -21.48 11.62
C THR A 190 -20.02 -22.33 11.25
N GLU A 191 -20.18 -22.75 10.00
CA GLU A 191 -21.35 -23.52 9.53
C GLU A 191 -21.52 -24.82 10.30
N ASP A 192 -20.44 -25.59 10.47
CA ASP A 192 -20.45 -26.89 11.15
C ASP A 192 -20.32 -26.80 12.67
N ARG A 193 -20.25 -25.58 13.22
CA ARG A 193 -20.01 -25.39 14.66
C ARG A 193 -21.31 -25.50 15.46
N THR A 194 -21.29 -26.34 16.48
CA THR A 194 -22.47 -26.68 17.29
C THR A 194 -22.48 -26.06 18.70
N ASN A 195 -21.63 -25.07 18.95
CA ASN A 195 -21.45 -24.40 20.24
C ASN A 195 -22.67 -23.56 20.65
N ALA A 196 -22.77 -23.17 21.92
CA ALA A 196 -23.93 -22.43 22.44
C ALA A 196 -24.19 -21.09 21.74
N TRP A 197 -23.15 -20.36 21.32
CA TRP A 197 -23.30 -19.08 20.63
C TRP A 197 -23.71 -19.23 19.16
N THR A 198 -23.33 -20.33 18.49
CA THR A 198 -23.68 -20.57 17.07
C THR A 198 -25.13 -21.00 16.88
N ARG A 199 -25.80 -21.42 17.95
CA ARG A 199 -27.24 -21.75 17.97
C ARG A 199 -28.14 -20.53 18.23
N LYS A 200 -27.57 -19.37 18.57
CA LYS A 200 -28.37 -18.16 18.86
C LYS A 200 -29.03 -17.66 17.56
N PRO A 201 -30.34 -17.35 17.57
CA PRO A 201 -31.03 -16.84 16.37
C PRO A 201 -30.35 -15.62 15.75
N ALA A 202 -29.92 -14.66 16.58
CA ALA A 202 -29.23 -13.45 16.10
C ALA A 202 -27.93 -13.76 15.34
N PHE A 203 -27.19 -14.80 15.74
CA PHE A 203 -25.98 -15.21 15.03
C PHE A 203 -26.32 -15.91 13.70
N ILE A 204 -27.35 -16.77 13.70
CA ILE A 204 -27.80 -17.46 12.48
C ILE A 204 -28.22 -16.43 11.42
N GLU A 205 -28.97 -15.40 11.80
CA GLU A 205 -29.36 -14.31 10.91
C GLU A 205 -28.16 -13.48 10.44
N ALA A 206 -27.25 -13.08 11.34
CA ALA A 206 -26.05 -12.35 10.96
C ALA A 206 -25.17 -13.14 9.98
N ARG A 207 -25.03 -14.46 10.17
CA ARG A 207 -24.31 -15.34 9.23
C ARG A 207 -25.02 -15.41 7.88
N ARG A 208 -26.34 -15.51 7.84
CA ARG A 208 -27.13 -15.48 6.60
C ARG A 208 -26.92 -14.16 5.85
N HIS A 209 -26.94 -13.02 6.55
CA HIS A 209 -26.67 -11.71 5.95
C HIS A 209 -25.29 -11.64 5.32
N VAL A 210 -24.25 -12.11 6.01
CA VAL A 210 -22.88 -12.18 5.46
C VAL A 210 -22.84 -13.03 4.19
N LEU A 211 -23.45 -14.23 4.21
CA LEU A 211 -23.45 -15.14 3.07
C LEU A 211 -24.28 -14.63 1.88
N ALA A 212 -25.23 -13.71 2.12
CA ALA A 212 -26.08 -13.10 1.11
C ALA A 212 -25.53 -11.77 0.55
N LEU A 213 -24.34 -11.33 1.00
CA LEU A 213 -23.72 -10.11 0.48
C LEU A 213 -23.49 -10.20 -1.03
N PRO A 214 -23.80 -9.14 -1.81
CA PRO A 214 -23.48 -9.11 -3.23
C PRO A 214 -21.95 -9.17 -3.43
N PRO A 215 -21.46 -9.61 -4.61
CA PRO A 215 -20.04 -9.55 -4.89
C PRO A 215 -19.52 -8.10 -4.87
N PRO A 216 -18.27 -7.88 -4.44
CA PRO A 216 -17.69 -6.54 -4.43
C PRO A 216 -17.54 -5.99 -5.87
N PRO A 217 -17.63 -4.67 -6.06
CA PRO A 217 -17.46 -4.06 -7.37
C PRO A 217 -16.01 -4.22 -7.86
N VAL A 218 -15.85 -4.68 -9.11
CA VAL A 218 -14.55 -4.80 -9.75
C VAL A 218 -14.17 -3.46 -10.38
N VAL A 219 -13.08 -2.87 -9.90
CA VAL A 219 -12.54 -1.61 -10.42
C VAL A 219 -11.20 -1.91 -11.09
N PRO A 220 -10.95 -1.45 -12.33
CA PRO A 220 -9.66 -1.65 -12.97
C PRO A 220 -8.58 -0.84 -12.26
N ALA A 221 -7.32 -1.27 -12.42
CA ALA A 221 -6.18 -0.50 -11.96
C ALA A 221 -6.20 0.93 -12.52
N PRO A 222 -5.67 1.93 -11.79
CA PRO A 222 -5.73 3.34 -12.18
C PRO A 222 -4.97 3.67 -13.48
N GLY A 223 -4.12 2.77 -13.95
CA GLY A 223 -3.21 2.98 -15.07
C GLY A 223 -1.95 3.73 -14.66
N PRO A 224 -1.09 4.08 -15.64
CA PRO A 224 0.13 4.83 -15.38
C PRO A 224 -0.17 6.24 -14.84
N PRO A 225 0.66 6.79 -13.95
CA PRO A 225 0.50 8.15 -13.46
C PRO A 225 0.64 9.17 -14.60
N PRO A 226 -0.14 10.26 -14.57
CA PRO A 226 0.05 11.39 -15.48
C PRO A 226 1.45 11.99 -15.30
N ARG A 227 2.04 12.50 -16.39
CA ARG A 227 3.36 13.13 -16.37
C ARG A 227 3.31 14.61 -15.97
N ALA A 228 2.21 15.28 -16.28
CA ALA A 228 1.94 16.66 -15.88
C ALA A 228 0.47 16.83 -15.49
N ALA A 229 0.16 17.80 -14.63
CA ALA A 229 -1.20 18.02 -14.15
C ALA A 229 -2.21 18.27 -15.30
N GLY A 230 -1.77 18.88 -16.39
CA GLY A 230 -2.61 19.11 -17.59
C GLY A 230 -3.01 17.85 -18.35
N ASP A 231 -2.32 16.73 -18.12
CA ASP A 231 -2.64 15.44 -18.71
C ASP A 231 -3.73 14.69 -17.91
N ASP A 232 -4.00 15.13 -16.69
CA ASP A 232 -4.94 14.46 -15.80
C ASP A 232 -6.39 14.74 -16.21
N ARG A 233 -7.07 13.68 -16.66
CA ARG A 233 -8.45 13.74 -17.13
C ARG A 233 -9.26 12.64 -16.49
N ALA A 234 -10.56 12.90 -16.34
CA ALA A 234 -11.52 11.88 -15.94
C ALA A 234 -11.55 10.77 -16.99
N THR A 235 -11.53 9.52 -16.55
CA THR A 235 -11.75 8.37 -17.44
C THR A 235 -13.25 8.06 -17.53
N PRO A 236 -13.76 7.54 -18.67
CA PRO A 236 -15.13 7.07 -18.77
C PRO A 236 -15.47 6.07 -17.65
N GLY A 237 -16.64 6.23 -17.02
CA GLY A 237 -17.09 5.35 -15.94
C GLY A 237 -16.49 5.62 -14.56
N GLN A 238 -15.65 6.66 -14.40
CA GLN A 238 -14.94 6.93 -13.15
C GLN A 238 -15.90 7.21 -11.99
N GLN A 239 -16.88 8.08 -12.21
CA GLN A 239 -17.86 8.45 -11.19
C GLN A 239 -18.75 7.26 -10.82
N GLU A 240 -19.22 6.51 -11.82
CA GLU A 240 -20.08 5.34 -11.64
C GLU A 240 -19.38 4.25 -10.81
N ARG A 241 -18.07 4.04 -11.04
CA ARG A 241 -17.26 3.12 -10.24
C ARG A 241 -17.10 3.59 -8.79
N GLN A 242 -16.85 4.88 -8.59
CA GLN A 242 -16.75 5.47 -7.26
C GLN A 242 -18.07 5.32 -6.48
N GLU A 243 -19.20 5.57 -7.14
CA GLU A 243 -20.53 5.38 -6.57
C GLU A 243 -20.81 3.91 -6.26
N ALA A 244 -20.41 2.98 -7.13
CA ALA A 244 -20.54 1.54 -6.90
C ALA A 244 -19.75 1.08 -5.66
N VAL A 245 -18.49 1.51 -5.52
CA VAL A 245 -17.65 1.24 -4.34
C VAL A 245 -18.27 1.81 -3.08
N THR A 246 -18.76 3.06 -3.13
CA THR A 246 -19.40 3.73 -2.00
C THR A 246 -20.68 3.00 -1.57
N ARG A 247 -21.51 2.60 -2.54
CA ARG A 247 -22.76 1.86 -2.31
C ARG A 247 -22.51 0.49 -1.71
N HIS A 248 -21.46 -0.22 -2.15
CA HIS A 248 -21.10 -1.55 -1.65
C HIS A 248 -20.61 -1.54 -0.19
N ARG A 249 -19.94 -0.45 0.20
CA ARG A 249 -19.39 -0.32 1.55
C ARG A 249 -20.47 -0.42 2.64
N VAL A 250 -21.62 0.21 2.44
CA VAL A 250 -22.70 0.28 3.44
C VAL A 250 -23.21 -1.11 3.87
N PRO A 251 -23.69 -1.99 2.98
CA PRO A 251 -24.15 -3.32 3.38
C PRO A 251 -23.02 -4.19 3.95
N LEU A 252 -21.78 -4.03 3.47
CA LEU A 252 -20.64 -4.77 4.01
C LEU A 252 -20.33 -4.34 5.46
N ASP A 253 -20.27 -3.03 5.74
CA ASP A 253 -20.06 -2.46 7.07
C ASP A 253 -21.16 -2.95 8.04
N GLN A 254 -22.42 -2.95 7.59
CA GLN A 254 -23.55 -3.43 8.38
C GLN A 254 -23.44 -4.92 8.71
N ALA A 255 -23.20 -5.77 7.70
CA ALA A 255 -23.05 -7.21 7.90
C ALA A 255 -21.86 -7.55 8.81
N ALA A 256 -20.73 -6.86 8.65
CA ALA A 256 -19.54 -7.04 9.50
C ALA A 256 -19.82 -6.66 10.97
N LEU A 257 -20.58 -5.58 11.19
CA LEU A 257 -20.96 -5.13 12.52
C LEU A 257 -21.95 -6.09 13.20
N GLU A 258 -22.99 -6.51 12.50
CA GLU A 258 -23.99 -7.49 12.99
C GLU A 258 -23.33 -8.82 13.35
N PHE A 259 -22.46 -9.33 12.47
CA PHE A 259 -21.68 -10.53 12.72
C PHE A 259 -20.77 -10.35 13.94
N SER A 260 -19.97 -9.27 13.99
CA SER A 260 -19.03 -9.02 15.09
C SER A 260 -19.69 -8.84 16.47
N ARG A 261 -20.95 -8.40 16.53
CA ARG A 261 -21.73 -8.31 17.77
C ARG A 261 -22.19 -9.65 18.31
N THR A 262 -22.32 -10.65 17.44
CA THR A 262 -22.91 -11.96 17.79
C THR A 262 -21.86 -13.05 18.00
N VAL A 263 -20.59 -12.77 17.66
CA VAL A 263 -19.47 -13.72 17.79
C VAL A 263 -18.49 -13.38 18.93
N PRO A 264 -17.75 -14.38 19.45
CA PRO A 264 -16.64 -14.14 20.38
C PRO A 264 -15.55 -13.24 19.78
N SER A 265 -14.74 -12.60 20.63
CA SER A 265 -13.70 -11.64 20.21
C SER A 265 -12.75 -12.14 19.13
N ALA A 266 -12.38 -13.43 19.12
CA ALA A 266 -11.51 -14.03 18.10
C ALA A 266 -12.08 -14.00 16.67
N PHE A 267 -13.40 -13.89 16.53
CA PHE A 267 -14.12 -13.88 15.26
C PHE A 267 -14.57 -12.48 14.84
N LYS A 268 -14.36 -11.47 15.68
CA LYS A 268 -14.70 -10.08 15.34
C LYS A 268 -13.86 -9.61 14.17
N ARG A 269 -14.48 -8.85 13.28
CA ARG A 269 -13.84 -8.27 12.09
C ARG A 269 -14.24 -6.80 11.99
N SER A 270 -13.29 -5.98 11.56
CA SER A 270 -13.49 -4.58 11.25
C SER A 270 -13.00 -4.33 9.84
N LEU A 271 -13.68 -3.48 9.08
CA LEU A 271 -13.19 -3.09 7.77
C LEU A 271 -11.86 -2.33 7.91
N PRO A 272 -10.86 -2.66 7.07
CA PRO A 272 -9.61 -1.92 7.04
C PRO A 272 -9.84 -0.49 6.54
N SER A 273 -9.03 0.44 7.02
CA SER A 273 -8.93 1.81 6.50
C SER A 273 -7.59 1.97 5.79
N LEU A 274 -7.58 2.80 4.74
CA LEU A 274 -6.34 3.19 4.08
C LEU A 274 -5.43 3.95 5.06
N PRO A 275 -4.16 3.53 5.23
CA PRO A 275 -3.21 4.29 6.02
C PRO A 275 -2.86 5.58 5.27
N ILE A 276 -2.75 6.69 5.98
CA ILE A 276 -2.14 7.92 5.47
C ILE A 276 -0.88 8.12 6.30
N LEU A 277 0.27 8.14 5.63
CA LEU A 277 1.57 8.33 6.25
C LEU A 277 2.13 9.68 5.81
N GLU A 278 2.72 10.40 6.75
CA GLU A 278 3.44 11.65 6.49
C GLU A 278 4.71 11.34 5.69
N VAL A 279 4.98 12.13 4.64
CA VAL A 279 6.03 11.84 3.64
C VAL A 279 7.17 12.86 3.72
N GLU A 280 6.91 14.01 4.32
CA GLU A 280 7.85 15.12 4.45
C GLU A 280 9.09 14.71 5.24
N GLU A 281 8.92 14.04 6.40
CA GLU A 281 10.03 13.51 7.20
C GLU A 281 10.90 12.54 6.39
N PHE A 282 10.28 11.70 5.55
CA PHE A 282 11.02 10.81 4.67
C PHE A 282 11.85 11.56 3.64
N PHE A 283 11.33 12.64 3.06
CA PHE A 283 12.09 13.45 2.12
C PHE A 283 13.23 14.21 2.80
N ASP A 284 13.05 14.67 4.04
CA ASP A 284 14.13 15.29 4.80
C ASP A 284 15.25 14.29 5.13
N TRP A 285 14.88 13.04 5.45
CA TRP A 285 15.83 11.94 5.64
C TRP A 285 16.52 11.52 4.33
N LEU A 286 15.79 11.45 3.21
CA LEU A 286 16.28 10.95 1.93
C LEU A 286 17.24 11.95 1.24
N ASP A 287 17.01 13.25 1.42
CA ASP A 287 17.78 14.30 0.75
C ASP A 287 19.31 14.20 0.92
N PRO A 288 19.87 14.09 2.16
CA PRO A 288 21.31 13.95 2.34
C PRO A 288 21.86 12.66 1.73
N VAL A 289 21.10 11.56 1.73
CA VAL A 289 21.49 10.27 1.14
C VAL A 289 21.69 10.40 -0.37
N VAL A 290 20.72 11.02 -1.05
CA VAL A 290 20.77 11.26 -2.49
C VAL A 290 21.90 12.23 -2.84
N ARG A 291 22.07 13.32 -2.08
CA ARG A 291 23.17 14.28 -2.27
C ARG A 291 24.56 13.66 -2.09
N ALA A 292 24.68 12.67 -1.21
CA ALA A 292 25.91 11.91 -1.01
C ALA A 292 26.18 10.86 -2.10
N GLY A 293 25.29 10.69 -3.09
CA GLY A 293 25.43 9.68 -4.13
C GLY A 293 25.29 8.24 -3.60
N GLN A 294 24.51 8.06 -2.53
CA GLN A 294 24.22 6.77 -1.92
C GLN A 294 22.95 6.15 -2.52
N GLY A 295 22.83 4.83 -2.40
CA GLY A 295 21.61 4.08 -2.65
C GLY A 295 20.85 3.76 -1.37
N LEU A 296 19.74 3.04 -1.49
CA LEU A 296 18.99 2.47 -0.37
C LEU A 296 19.05 0.95 -0.43
N TYR A 297 19.70 0.35 0.56
CA TYR A 297 19.67 -1.09 0.75
C TYR A 297 18.39 -1.50 1.49
N LEU A 298 17.68 -2.51 0.96
CA LEU A 298 16.46 -3.04 1.57
C LEU A 298 16.80 -4.02 2.70
N TRP A 299 16.58 -3.61 3.94
CA TRP A 299 16.83 -4.39 5.16
C TRP A 299 15.57 -5.10 5.65
N ILE A 300 15.68 -6.41 5.89
CA ILE A 300 14.55 -7.35 6.10
C ILE A 300 14.81 -8.31 7.27
#